data_AF-A0AAN6XV43-F1
#
_entry.id   AF-A0AAN6XV43-F1
#
_cell.length_a   1.000
_cell.length_b   1.000
_cell.length_c   1.000
_cell.angle_alpha   90.00
_cell.angle_beta   90.00
_cell.angle_gamma   90.00
#
_symmetry.space_group_name_H-M   'P 1'
#
loop_
_entity.id
_entity.type
_entity.pdbx_description
1 polymer ?
#
loop_
_entity_poly.entity_id
_entity_poly.type
_entity_poly.pdbx_seq_one_letter_code
_entity_poly.pdbx_strand_id
1 'polypeptide(L)'
;MVDELVIKTFKKADIYVSRVLEDEDLRHVDVIKVQKRIKDAVKYATKTWEMDVMAMGVGLENQHDGMRDAVRSARNKDILVFAPASNMGNLTGIAFPARLHHDALCMFSMDARAKISHSLNPQPSRHRRYNLALFGEQVQLHEDGTLLSGTSISTAIAAGLAAHLLDFSRHVDSREILMRDEEALRTMEGMESVFVRMSRGGSDDGYYCVAPWSLLEGIDTDLDRKSRRSGLCHANKAAVRDRNY
;
A
#
# COMPACT_ATOMS: atom_id res chain seq x y z
N MET A 1 15.01 1.22 -5.36
CA MET A 1 13.85 0.56 -6.03
C MET A 1 12.52 0.91 -5.39
N VAL A 2 12.21 0.48 -4.16
CA VAL A 2 10.90 0.74 -3.53
C VAL A 2 10.68 2.24 -3.30
N ASP A 3 11.68 2.90 -2.74
CA ASP A 3 11.76 4.35 -2.56
C ASP A 3 11.58 5.13 -3.87
N GLU A 4 12.29 4.72 -4.93
CA GLU A 4 12.20 5.36 -6.24
C GLU A 4 10.83 5.21 -6.89
N LEU A 5 10.18 4.04 -6.72
CA LEU A 5 8.82 3.82 -7.19
C LEU A 5 7.83 4.70 -6.44
N VAL A 6 7.96 4.82 -5.11
CA VAL A 6 7.14 5.76 -4.32
C VAL A 6 7.30 7.18 -4.84
N ILE A 7 8.55 7.64 -5.10
CA ILE A 7 8.83 8.97 -5.67
C ILE A 7 8.20 9.13 -7.06
N LYS A 8 8.28 8.11 -7.92
CA LYS A 8 7.62 8.15 -9.24
C LYS A 8 6.11 8.27 -9.14
N THR A 9 5.49 7.57 -8.19
CA THR A 9 4.05 7.66 -7.95
C THR A 9 3.66 9.00 -7.34
N PHE A 10 4.45 9.53 -6.40
CA PHE A 10 4.19 10.81 -5.74
C PHE A 10 5.49 11.60 -5.48
N LYS A 11 5.83 12.48 -6.43
CA LYS A 11 7.10 13.24 -6.45
C LYS A 11 7.31 14.23 -5.30
N LYS A 12 6.26 14.58 -4.55
CA LYS A 12 6.32 15.57 -3.46
C LYS A 12 6.46 14.94 -2.08
N ALA A 13 6.58 13.62 -1.99
CA ALA A 13 6.77 12.94 -0.72
C ALA A 13 8.14 13.26 -0.12
N ASP A 14 8.18 13.52 1.19
CA ASP A 14 9.41 13.43 1.97
C ASP A 14 9.73 11.94 2.21
N ILE A 15 10.92 11.50 1.77
CA ILE A 15 11.30 10.09 1.79
C ILE A 15 12.38 9.82 2.83
N TYR A 16 12.11 8.85 3.69
CA TYR A 16 13.05 8.31 4.66
C TYR A 16 13.34 6.84 4.32
N VAL A 17 14.61 6.49 4.16
CA VAL A 17 15.02 5.13 3.78
C VAL A 17 15.73 4.46 4.95
N SER A 18 15.20 3.32 5.38
CA SER A 18 15.88 2.43 6.33
C SER A 18 16.32 1.15 5.63
N ARG A 19 17.63 0.98 5.45
CA ARG A 19 18.20 -0.25 4.90
C ARG A 19 18.21 -1.36 5.94
N VAL A 20 17.43 -2.40 5.71
CA VAL A 20 17.29 -3.55 6.62
C VAL A 20 17.90 -4.84 6.07
N LEU A 21 18.20 -4.85 4.77
CA LEU A 21 18.88 -5.94 4.05
C LEU A 21 20.24 -5.48 3.54
N GLU A 22 21.23 -6.36 3.63
CA GLU A 22 22.54 -6.15 3.01
C GLU A 22 22.49 -6.56 1.54
N ASP A 23 21.93 -7.73 1.25
CA ASP A 23 21.76 -8.27 -0.10
C ASP A 23 20.28 -8.42 -0.45
N GLU A 24 19.98 -8.42 -1.76
CA GLU A 24 18.62 -8.62 -2.27
C GLU A 24 18.14 -10.08 -2.11
N ASP A 25 19.07 -11.03 -2.01
CA ASP A 25 18.77 -12.46 -1.89
C ASP A 25 18.65 -12.90 -0.42
N LEU A 26 17.41 -13.13 0.02
CA LEU A 26 17.11 -13.63 1.37
C LEU A 26 17.57 -15.08 1.64
N ARG A 27 18.05 -15.83 0.64
CA ARG A 27 18.49 -17.22 0.86
C ARG A 27 19.77 -17.32 1.69
N HIS A 28 20.58 -16.27 1.70
CA HIS A 28 21.88 -16.22 2.39
C HIS A 28 21.91 -15.25 3.58
N VAL A 29 20.76 -14.68 3.97
CA VAL A 29 20.70 -13.72 5.08
C VAL A 29 20.47 -14.40 6.42
N ASP A 30 21.10 -13.85 7.44
CA ASP A 30 20.78 -14.15 8.84
C ASP A 30 19.39 -13.56 9.16
N VAL A 31 18.36 -14.41 9.08
CA VAL A 31 16.95 -14.03 9.28
C VAL A 31 16.74 -13.36 10.64
N ILE A 32 17.45 -13.78 11.68
CA ILE A 32 17.33 -13.20 13.03
C ILE A 32 17.84 -11.75 13.03
N LYS A 33 18.98 -11.49 12.38
CA LYS A 33 19.50 -10.12 12.22
C LYS A 33 18.55 -9.26 11.39
N VAL A 34 18.01 -9.79 10.29
CA VAL A 34 17.03 -9.06 9.45
C VAL A 34 15.76 -8.73 10.24
N GLN A 35 15.20 -9.68 10.97
CA GLN A 35 14.05 -9.45 11.85
C GLN A 35 14.32 -8.35 12.88
N LYS A 36 15.50 -8.37 13.50
CA LYS A 36 15.92 -7.32 14.45
C LYS A 36 16.03 -5.95 13.77
N ARG A 37 16.65 -5.87 12.59
CA ARG A 37 16.79 -4.62 11.81
C ARG A 37 15.45 -4.05 11.41
N ILE A 38 14.53 -4.89 10.89
CA ILE A 38 13.18 -4.45 10.53
C ILE A 38 12.44 -3.94 11.77
N LYS A 39 12.48 -4.67 12.88
CA LYS A 39 11.87 -4.23 14.14
C LYS A 39 12.41 -2.86 14.59
N ASP A 40 13.73 -2.71 14.61
CA ASP A 40 14.38 -1.48 15.07
C ASP A 40 14.09 -0.31 14.13
N ALA A 41 14.05 -0.56 12.81
CA ALA A 41 13.65 0.41 11.78
C ALA A 41 12.20 0.89 11.97
N VAL A 42 11.24 -0.02 12.13
CA VAL A 42 9.83 0.33 12.37
C VAL A 42 9.71 1.15 13.65
N LYS A 43 10.37 0.74 14.74
CA LYS A 43 10.38 1.50 16.00
C LYS A 43 10.97 2.90 15.84
N TYR A 44 12.06 3.02 15.10
CA TYR A 44 12.72 4.30 14.86
C TYR A 44 11.84 5.23 14.03
N ALA A 45 11.29 4.73 12.92
CA ALA A 45 10.37 5.45 12.05
C ALA A 45 9.15 5.98 12.83
N THR A 46 8.50 5.11 13.60
CA THR A 46 7.32 5.46 14.40
C THR A 46 7.60 6.48 15.51
N LYS A 47 8.83 6.53 16.04
CA LYS A 47 9.18 7.43 17.15
C LYS A 47 9.85 8.72 16.72
N THR A 48 10.54 8.72 15.58
CA THR A 48 11.48 9.78 15.22
C THR A 48 11.10 10.48 13.94
N TRP A 49 10.62 9.73 12.93
CA TRP A 49 10.29 10.30 11.63
C TRP A 49 8.85 10.81 11.54
N GLU A 50 7.95 10.28 12.39
CA GLU A 50 6.53 10.69 12.42
C GLU A 50 5.87 10.68 11.03
N MET A 51 6.23 9.70 10.21
CA MET A 51 5.75 9.55 8.84
C MET A 51 4.25 9.23 8.78
N ASP A 52 3.62 9.54 7.64
CA ASP A 52 2.23 9.14 7.37
C ASP A 52 2.11 7.73 6.78
N VAL A 53 3.09 7.32 5.97
CA VAL A 53 3.05 6.06 5.22
C VAL A 53 4.40 5.35 5.30
N MET A 54 4.34 4.05 5.54
CA MET A 54 5.47 3.13 5.60
C MET A 54 5.31 2.06 4.51
N ALA A 55 6.21 2.04 3.53
CA ALA A 55 6.30 0.99 2.52
C ALA A 55 7.38 -0.03 2.90
N MET A 56 7.00 -1.27 3.16
CA MET A 56 7.95 -2.35 3.43
C MET A 56 8.34 -3.03 2.12
N GLY A 57 9.62 -3.02 1.77
CA GLY A 57 10.09 -3.68 0.55
C GLY A 57 10.28 -5.19 0.64
N VAL A 58 10.09 -5.78 1.83
CA VAL A 58 10.43 -7.16 2.13
C VAL A 58 9.38 -7.82 3.01
N GLY A 59 9.12 -9.10 2.76
CA GLY A 59 8.35 -9.99 3.62
C GLY A 59 9.20 -11.18 4.09
N LEU A 60 8.88 -11.71 5.26
CA LEU A 60 9.53 -12.87 5.87
C LEU A 60 8.53 -13.99 6.06
N GLU A 61 8.94 -15.25 5.92
CA GLU A 61 8.04 -16.39 6.17
C GLU A 61 7.68 -16.52 7.66
N ASN A 62 8.71 -16.42 8.50
CA ASN A 62 8.60 -16.61 9.94
C ASN A 62 8.02 -15.38 10.65
N GLN A 63 7.08 -15.63 11.56
CA GLN A 63 6.53 -14.61 12.44
C GLN A 63 7.58 -14.15 13.46
N HIS A 64 7.49 -12.89 13.89
CA HIS A 64 8.38 -12.33 14.90
C HIS A 64 7.62 -11.34 15.79
N ASP A 65 7.42 -11.67 17.06
CA ASP A 65 6.55 -10.92 17.97
C ASP A 65 7.01 -9.48 18.18
N GLY A 66 8.31 -9.25 18.34
CA GLY A 66 8.81 -7.88 18.47
C GLY A 66 8.54 -7.00 17.25
N MET A 67 8.42 -7.59 16.06
CA MET A 67 8.08 -6.86 14.83
C MET A 67 6.57 -6.67 14.73
N ARG A 68 5.77 -7.66 15.16
CA ARG A 68 4.31 -7.51 15.30
C ARG A 68 3.96 -6.33 16.18
N ASP A 69 4.60 -6.23 17.34
CA ASP A 69 4.37 -5.13 18.28
C ASP A 69 4.81 -3.79 17.71
N ALA A 70 5.92 -3.77 16.95
CA ALA A 70 6.40 -2.56 16.30
C ALA A 70 5.42 -2.08 15.21
N VAL A 71 4.91 -2.98 14.36
CA VAL A 71 3.93 -2.65 13.31
C VAL A 71 2.60 -2.21 13.91
N ARG A 72 2.12 -2.88 14.97
CA ARG A 72 0.95 -2.44 15.75
C ARG A 72 1.12 -1.06 16.35
N SER A 73 2.32 -0.77 16.88
CA SER A 73 2.62 0.56 17.40
C SER A 73 2.63 1.63 16.31
N ALA A 74 3.00 1.29 15.06
CA ALA A 74 2.92 2.21 13.93
C ALA A 74 1.44 2.48 13.57
N ARG A 75 0.63 1.42 13.44
CA ARG A 75 -0.82 1.52 13.22
C ARG A 75 -1.50 2.40 14.26
N ASN A 76 -1.18 2.22 15.55
CA ASN A 76 -1.77 2.99 16.65
C ASN A 76 -1.39 4.48 16.65
N LYS A 77 -0.42 4.89 15.82
CA LYS A 77 -0.07 6.28 15.56
C LYS A 77 -0.60 6.78 14.20
N ASP A 78 -1.54 6.06 13.60
CA ASP A 78 -2.12 6.33 12.28
C ASP A 78 -1.08 6.40 11.16
N ILE A 79 -0.03 5.58 11.27
CA ILE A 79 0.94 5.35 10.18
C ILE A 79 0.43 4.21 9.33
N LEU A 80 0.13 4.47 8.06
CA LEU A 80 -0.30 3.45 7.11
C LEU A 80 0.89 2.56 6.74
N VAL A 81 0.79 1.26 7.02
CA VAL A 81 1.86 0.28 6.77
C VAL A 81 1.45 -0.60 5.61
N PHE A 82 2.20 -0.52 4.52
CA PHE A 82 2.03 -1.37 3.35
C PHE A 82 3.11 -2.44 3.32
N ALA A 83 2.72 -3.69 3.05
CA ALA A 83 3.66 -4.80 2.98
C ALA A 83 3.30 -5.78 1.85
N PRO A 84 4.32 -6.43 1.24
CA PRO A 84 4.13 -7.32 0.10
C PRO A 84 3.56 -8.67 0.51
N ALA A 85 2.64 -9.20 -0.29
CA ALA A 85 2.01 -10.48 0.01
C ALA A 85 3.01 -11.65 -0.03
N SER A 86 3.66 -11.89 -1.16
CA SER A 86 4.77 -12.84 -1.39
C SER A 86 5.03 -12.90 -2.90
N ASN A 87 6.19 -13.40 -3.31
CA ASN A 87 6.51 -13.69 -4.73
C ASN A 87 6.68 -15.19 -4.99
N MET A 88 6.33 -16.05 -4.03
CA MET A 88 6.57 -17.49 -4.09
C MET A 88 5.35 -18.28 -4.60
N GLY A 89 4.35 -17.59 -5.15
CA GLY A 89 3.07 -18.20 -5.53
C GLY A 89 2.48 -19.00 -4.36
N ASN A 90 1.93 -20.17 -4.67
CA ASN A 90 1.33 -21.07 -3.67
C ASN A 90 2.34 -21.95 -2.92
N LEU A 91 3.65 -21.76 -3.11
CA LEU A 91 4.66 -22.50 -2.34
C LEU A 91 4.69 -22.05 -0.88
N THR A 92 4.31 -20.80 -0.61
CA THR A 92 4.23 -20.22 0.73
C THR A 92 2.93 -19.43 0.89
N GLY A 93 2.56 -19.10 2.12
CA GLY A 93 1.45 -18.19 2.38
C GLY A 93 1.85 -16.71 2.26
N ILE A 94 0.93 -15.84 2.69
CA ILE A 94 1.22 -14.40 2.86
C ILE A 94 2.36 -14.22 3.86
N ALA A 95 3.39 -13.50 3.45
CA ALA A 95 4.57 -13.18 4.22
C ALA A 95 4.25 -12.22 5.39
N PHE A 96 5.09 -12.25 6.39
CA PHE A 96 5.07 -11.34 7.53
C PHE A 96 5.89 -10.07 7.21
N PRO A 97 5.41 -8.86 7.54
CA PRO A 97 4.23 -8.57 8.35
C PRO A 97 2.94 -8.34 7.54
N ALA A 98 2.93 -8.47 6.21
CA ALA A 98 1.70 -8.35 5.41
C ALA A 98 0.58 -9.27 5.92
N ARG A 99 0.95 -10.39 6.55
CA ARG A 99 -0.01 -11.31 7.15
C ARG A 99 -0.77 -10.76 8.37
N LEU A 100 -0.29 -9.69 9.00
CA LEU A 100 -0.93 -9.04 10.15
C LEU A 100 -2.19 -8.28 9.71
N HIS A 101 -3.33 -8.97 9.77
CA HIS A 101 -4.64 -8.39 9.52
C HIS A 101 -4.86 -7.14 10.38
N HIS A 102 -5.43 -6.08 9.81
CA HIS A 102 -5.67 -4.76 10.43
C HIS A 102 -4.43 -3.92 10.79
N ASP A 103 -3.25 -4.52 10.91
CA ASP A 103 -2.01 -3.81 11.25
C ASP A 103 -1.19 -3.43 10.01
N ALA A 104 -1.40 -4.13 8.89
CA ALA A 104 -0.75 -3.82 7.62
C ALA A 104 -1.69 -4.05 6.41
N LEU A 105 -1.60 -3.16 5.44
CA LEU A 105 -2.21 -3.29 4.12
C LEU A 105 -1.36 -4.23 3.26
N CYS A 106 -1.88 -5.45 3.07
CA CYS A 106 -1.25 -6.50 2.29
C CYS A 106 -1.47 -6.25 0.80
N MET A 107 -0.39 -6.06 0.05
CA MET A 107 -0.47 -5.79 -1.39
C MET A 107 -0.07 -7.01 -2.21
N PHE A 108 -0.99 -7.44 -3.06
CA PHE A 108 -0.79 -8.41 -4.12
C PHE A 108 -0.46 -7.70 -5.44
N SER A 109 0.08 -8.47 -6.39
CA SER A 109 0.49 -7.98 -7.71
C SER A 109 -0.55 -8.27 -8.78
N MET A 110 -0.69 -7.36 -9.73
CA MET A 110 -1.44 -7.58 -10.97
C MET A 110 -0.71 -6.96 -12.15
N ASP A 111 -1.08 -7.36 -13.36
CA ASP A 111 -0.58 -6.79 -14.60
C ASP A 111 -1.30 -5.48 -14.99
N ALA A 112 -0.87 -4.88 -16.10
CA ALA A 112 -1.44 -3.64 -16.63
C ALA A 112 -2.90 -3.77 -17.13
N ARG A 113 -3.42 -5.00 -17.24
CA ARG A 113 -4.82 -5.31 -17.61
C ARG A 113 -5.67 -5.62 -16.38
N ALA A 114 -5.16 -5.35 -15.18
CA ALA A 114 -5.78 -5.69 -13.90
C ALA A 114 -6.04 -7.20 -13.72
N LYS A 115 -5.24 -8.05 -14.37
CA LYS A 115 -5.23 -9.50 -14.18
C LYS A 115 -4.22 -9.91 -13.11
N ILE A 116 -4.64 -10.81 -12.24
CA ILE A 116 -3.85 -11.16 -11.06
C ILE A 116 -2.58 -11.94 -11.44
N SER A 117 -1.47 -11.62 -10.78
CA SER A 117 -0.18 -12.27 -10.99
C SER A 117 -0.11 -13.66 -10.35
N HIS A 118 -0.74 -14.68 -10.94
CA HIS A 118 -0.79 -16.03 -10.37
C HIS A 118 0.58 -16.67 -10.12
N SER A 119 1.59 -16.30 -10.91
CA SER A 119 2.97 -16.77 -10.74
C SER A 119 3.65 -16.20 -9.49
N LEU A 120 3.21 -15.04 -9.02
CA LEU A 120 3.81 -14.32 -7.88
C LEU A 120 2.99 -14.50 -6.60
N ASN A 121 1.67 -14.29 -6.70
CA ASN A 121 0.82 -14.14 -5.53
C ASN A 121 0.52 -15.49 -4.86
N PRO A 122 0.57 -15.56 -3.52
CA PRO A 122 -0.03 -16.68 -2.80
C PRO A 122 -1.55 -16.59 -2.89
N GLN A 123 -2.26 -17.71 -2.69
CA GLN A 123 -3.73 -17.73 -2.65
C GLN A 123 -4.35 -16.60 -1.80
N PRO A 124 -5.51 -16.06 -2.22
CA PRO A 124 -6.17 -15.00 -1.49
C PRO A 124 -6.54 -15.51 -0.09
N SER A 125 -6.30 -14.69 0.92
CA SER A 125 -6.56 -15.06 2.30
C SER A 125 -8.05 -14.99 2.60
N ARG A 126 -8.62 -16.11 3.05
CA ARG A 126 -10.01 -16.20 3.55
C ARG A 126 -10.23 -15.46 4.87
N HIS A 127 -9.15 -15.15 5.59
CA HIS A 127 -9.18 -14.41 6.86
C HIS A 127 -9.05 -12.89 6.69
N ARG A 128 -8.85 -12.40 5.45
CA ARG A 128 -8.87 -10.96 5.14
C ARG A 128 -10.23 -10.60 4.60
N ARG A 129 -10.66 -9.38 4.93
CA ARG A 129 -11.84 -8.79 4.33
C ARG A 129 -11.62 -8.49 2.84
N TYR A 130 -10.44 -7.95 2.52
CA TYR A 130 -10.07 -7.59 1.16
C TYR A 130 -8.65 -8.08 0.83
N ASN A 131 -8.48 -8.68 -0.35
CA ASN A 131 -7.17 -9.08 -0.89
C ASN A 131 -6.81 -8.09 -1.99
N LEU A 132 -6.19 -6.96 -1.61
CA LEU A 132 -5.92 -5.83 -2.50
C LEU A 132 -4.76 -6.14 -3.45
N ALA A 133 -4.99 -6.00 -4.76
CA ALA A 133 -3.95 -6.11 -5.78
C ALA A 133 -3.75 -4.77 -6.50
N LEU A 134 -2.51 -4.42 -6.82
CA LEU A 134 -2.16 -3.24 -7.61
C LEU A 134 -1.00 -3.57 -8.56
N PHE A 135 -0.78 -2.74 -9.59
CA PHE A 135 0.27 -2.96 -10.61
C PHE A 135 1.59 -3.37 -9.98
N GLY A 136 2.07 -4.53 -10.39
CA GLY A 136 3.31 -5.08 -9.88
C GLY A 136 4.04 -5.96 -10.88
N GLU A 137 3.55 -6.10 -12.11
CA GLU A 137 4.24 -6.81 -13.18
C GLU A 137 4.68 -5.87 -14.30
N GLN A 138 5.88 -6.13 -14.82
CA GLN A 138 6.46 -5.44 -15.97
C GLN A 138 6.46 -3.92 -15.79
N VAL A 139 6.74 -3.46 -14.57
CA VAL A 139 6.79 -2.04 -14.23
C VAL A 139 8.15 -1.48 -14.59
N GLN A 140 8.17 -0.47 -15.45
CA GLN A 140 9.40 0.19 -15.87
C GLN A 140 9.80 1.33 -14.90
N LEU A 141 10.89 1.12 -14.16
CA LEU A 141 11.43 2.15 -13.26
C LEU A 141 12.44 3.07 -13.97
N HIS A 142 13.27 2.54 -14.85
CA HIS A 142 14.31 3.31 -15.54
C HIS A 142 14.10 3.29 -17.07
N GLU A 143 14.63 4.29 -17.76
CA GLU A 143 14.55 4.39 -19.23
C GLU A 143 15.45 3.37 -19.94
N ASP A 144 16.26 2.61 -19.19
CA ASP A 144 17.13 1.54 -19.68
C ASP A 144 16.38 0.29 -20.16
N GLY A 145 15.05 0.25 -19.98
CA GLY A 145 14.18 -0.86 -20.38
C GLY A 145 14.05 -1.95 -19.32
N THR A 146 14.62 -1.78 -18.12
CA THR A 146 14.49 -2.76 -17.04
C THR A 146 13.04 -2.80 -16.53
N LEU A 147 12.46 -4.00 -16.58
CA LEU A 147 11.10 -4.28 -16.15
C LEU A 147 11.11 -5.04 -14.82
N LEU A 148 10.44 -4.47 -13.82
CA LEU A 148 10.36 -5.02 -12.47
C LEU A 148 9.04 -5.74 -12.27
N SER A 149 9.10 -6.90 -11.62
CA SER A 149 7.92 -7.66 -11.25
C SER A 149 8.01 -8.13 -9.80
N GLY A 150 6.95 -7.93 -9.01
CA GLY A 150 6.88 -8.37 -7.63
C GLY A 150 5.79 -7.67 -6.82
N THR A 151 5.31 -8.34 -5.78
CA THR A 151 4.38 -7.73 -4.81
C THR A 151 4.98 -6.54 -4.07
N SER A 152 6.31 -6.48 -3.94
CA SER A 152 7.01 -5.29 -3.40
C SER A 152 6.90 -4.06 -4.31
N ILE A 153 6.75 -4.26 -5.63
CA ILE A 153 6.49 -3.19 -6.61
C ILE A 153 5.08 -2.64 -6.41
N SER A 154 4.10 -3.53 -6.28
CA SER A 154 2.72 -3.17 -5.93
C SER A 154 2.64 -2.43 -4.59
N THR A 155 3.39 -2.90 -3.59
CA THR A 155 3.50 -2.23 -2.28
C THR A 155 4.01 -0.80 -2.41
N ALA A 156 5.06 -0.57 -3.20
CA ALA A 156 5.62 0.76 -3.42
C ALA A 156 4.61 1.71 -4.09
N ILE A 157 3.96 1.26 -5.16
CA ILE A 157 2.97 2.06 -5.90
C ILE A 157 1.75 2.34 -5.01
N ALA A 158 1.31 1.35 -4.22
CA ALA A 158 0.20 1.50 -3.28
C ALA A 158 0.51 2.54 -2.20
N ALA A 159 1.71 2.49 -1.61
CA ALA A 159 2.14 3.46 -0.62
C ALA A 159 2.24 4.87 -1.21
N GLY A 160 2.78 5.02 -2.42
CA GLY A 160 2.83 6.30 -3.12
C GLY A 160 1.45 6.87 -3.42
N LEU A 161 0.50 6.03 -3.85
CA LEU A 161 -0.89 6.43 -4.08
C LEU A 161 -1.56 6.88 -2.78
N ALA A 162 -1.37 6.12 -1.69
CA ALA A 162 -1.91 6.48 -0.38
C ALA A 162 -1.33 7.81 0.13
N ALA A 163 -0.02 8.02 0.00
CA ALA A 163 0.62 9.29 0.33
C ALA A 163 0.03 10.44 -0.50
N HIS A 164 -0.23 10.21 -1.78
CA HIS A 164 -0.84 11.22 -2.64
C HIS A 164 -2.27 11.57 -2.23
N LEU A 165 -3.07 10.58 -1.81
CA LEU A 165 -4.43 10.79 -1.30
C LEU A 165 -4.43 11.57 0.02
N LEU A 166 -3.47 11.29 0.91
CA LEU A 166 -3.31 12.04 2.17
C LEU A 166 -2.84 13.48 1.93
N ASP A 167 -1.91 13.71 1.02
CA ASP A 167 -1.52 15.07 0.62
C ASP A 167 -2.72 15.82 0.01
N PHE A 168 -3.43 15.17 -0.90
CA PHE A 168 -4.61 15.73 -1.55
C PHE A 168 -5.69 16.14 -0.55
N SER A 169 -5.92 15.34 0.51
CA SER A 169 -6.96 15.64 1.52
C SER A 169 -6.62 16.87 2.37
N ARG A 170 -5.34 17.21 2.50
CA ARG A 170 -4.83 18.35 3.29
C ARG A 170 -4.87 19.69 2.54
N HIS A 171 -5.00 19.67 1.22
CA HIS A 171 -5.15 20.89 0.43
C HIS A 171 -6.38 21.69 0.89
N VAL A 172 -6.29 23.03 0.91
CA VAL A 172 -7.32 23.93 1.47
C VAL A 172 -8.73 23.60 0.96
N ASP A 173 -8.88 23.47 -0.36
CA ASP A 173 -10.17 23.19 -1.00
C ASP A 173 -10.69 21.76 -0.75
N SER A 174 -9.78 20.80 -0.58
CA SER A 174 -10.15 19.42 -0.23
C SER A 174 -10.55 19.30 1.23
N ARG A 175 -9.80 19.97 2.12
CA ARG A 175 -9.95 19.90 3.57
C ARG A 175 -11.32 20.40 4.01
N GLU A 176 -11.85 21.44 3.36
CA GLU A 176 -13.22 21.92 3.61
C GLU A 176 -14.29 20.83 3.42
N ILE A 177 -14.08 19.91 2.46
CA ILE A 177 -15.03 18.83 2.14
C ILE A 177 -14.77 17.58 3.01
N LEU A 178 -13.49 17.29 3.26
CA LEU A 178 -12.99 16.08 3.92
C LEU A 178 -12.71 16.24 5.42
N MET A 179 -12.89 17.42 6.02
CA MET A 179 -12.47 17.73 7.41
C MET A 179 -12.88 16.65 8.44
N ARG A 180 -14.09 16.10 8.32
CA ARG A 180 -14.62 15.09 9.26
C ARG A 180 -14.17 13.65 8.95
N ASP A 181 -13.53 13.46 7.80
CA ASP A 181 -13.18 12.17 7.22
C ASP A 181 -11.65 12.05 7.01
N GLU A 182 -10.88 13.12 7.26
CA GLU A 182 -9.41 13.17 7.13
C GLU A 182 -8.72 12.19 8.08
N GLU A 183 -9.10 12.18 9.36
CA GLU A 183 -8.55 11.24 10.35
C GLU A 183 -8.79 9.79 9.93
N ALA A 184 -9.97 9.52 9.39
CA ALA A 184 -10.32 8.21 8.91
C ALA A 184 -9.46 7.76 7.70
N LEU A 185 -9.06 8.67 6.80
CA LEU A 185 -8.15 8.34 5.70
C LEU A 185 -6.77 7.89 6.19
N ARG A 186 -6.36 8.29 7.40
CA ARG A 186 -5.08 7.91 8.00
C ARG A 186 -5.11 6.54 8.67
N THR A 187 -6.30 5.94 8.86
CA THR A 187 -6.41 4.58 9.41
C THR A 187 -6.31 3.54 8.30
N MET A 188 -5.82 2.34 8.65
CA MET A 188 -5.71 1.22 7.70
C MET A 188 -7.06 0.93 7.04
N GLU A 189 -8.13 0.89 7.84
CA GLU A 189 -9.48 0.56 7.38
C GLU A 189 -10.05 1.63 6.45
N GLY A 190 -9.77 2.91 6.70
CA GLY A 190 -10.21 3.99 5.84
C GLY A 190 -9.51 3.98 4.49
N MET A 191 -8.17 3.85 4.49
CA MET A 191 -7.41 3.74 3.25
C MET A 191 -7.77 2.45 2.47
N GLU A 192 -7.95 1.32 3.17
CA GLU A 192 -8.42 0.06 2.58
C GLU A 192 -9.75 0.27 1.84
N SER A 193 -10.67 1.01 2.44
CA SER A 193 -11.99 1.28 1.84
C SER A 193 -11.92 2.17 0.60
N VAL A 194 -10.98 3.12 0.56
CA VAL A 194 -10.70 3.91 -0.65
C VAL A 194 -10.15 3.01 -1.76
N PHE A 195 -9.24 2.09 -1.44
CA PHE A 195 -8.70 1.16 -2.42
C PHE A 195 -9.76 0.17 -2.92
N VAL A 196 -10.64 -0.31 -2.05
CA VAL A 196 -11.80 -1.13 -2.44
C VAL A 196 -12.76 -0.33 -3.34
N ARG A 197 -12.95 0.96 -3.08
CA ARG A 197 -13.78 1.82 -3.96
C ARG A 197 -13.19 1.90 -5.37
N MET A 198 -11.86 1.92 -5.49
CA MET A 198 -11.11 1.89 -6.75
C MET A 198 -11.11 0.51 -7.43
N SER A 199 -11.55 -0.56 -6.76
CA SER A 199 -11.61 -1.91 -7.34
C SER A 199 -13.01 -2.35 -7.76
N ARG A 200 -14.04 -1.48 -7.64
CA ARG A 200 -15.45 -1.84 -7.87
C ARG A 200 -15.77 -2.31 -9.30
N GLY A 201 -14.83 -2.20 -10.24
CA GLY A 201 -14.93 -2.73 -11.62
C GLY A 201 -14.01 -3.92 -11.95
N GLY A 202 -13.21 -4.42 -11.00
CA GLY A 202 -12.17 -5.41 -11.28
C GLY A 202 -11.90 -6.35 -10.10
N SER A 203 -12.70 -7.41 -9.97
CA SER A 203 -12.32 -8.55 -9.13
C SER A 203 -11.85 -9.70 -10.01
N ASP A 204 -10.73 -10.31 -9.67
CA ASP A 204 -10.16 -11.47 -10.37
C ASP A 204 -9.84 -12.51 -9.29
N ASP A 205 -10.42 -13.71 -9.36
CA ASP A 205 -10.15 -14.83 -8.45
C ASP A 205 -10.11 -14.52 -6.93
N GLY A 206 -11.02 -13.66 -6.46
CA GLY A 206 -11.11 -13.30 -5.03
C GLY A 206 -10.15 -12.19 -4.59
N TYR A 207 -9.44 -11.58 -5.54
CA TYR A 207 -8.65 -10.36 -5.35
C TYR A 207 -9.45 -9.12 -5.76
N TYR A 208 -9.18 -8.02 -5.09
CA TYR A 208 -9.74 -6.70 -5.35
C TYR A 208 -8.68 -5.91 -6.13
N CYS A 209 -8.79 -5.90 -7.46
CA CYS A 209 -7.81 -5.27 -8.35
C CYS A 209 -8.04 -3.76 -8.39
N VAL A 210 -7.19 -3.02 -7.69
CA VAL A 210 -7.28 -1.57 -7.51
C VAL A 210 -6.93 -0.88 -8.83
N ALA A 211 -7.90 -0.19 -9.42
CA ALA A 211 -7.69 0.66 -10.59
C ALA A 211 -7.80 2.14 -10.14
N PRO A 212 -6.68 2.86 -9.94
CA PRO A 212 -6.73 4.20 -9.34
C PRO A 212 -7.63 5.18 -10.12
N TRP A 213 -7.69 5.04 -11.44
CA TRP A 213 -8.55 5.86 -12.29
C TRP A 213 -10.05 5.61 -12.06
N SER A 214 -10.46 4.49 -11.49
CA SER A 214 -11.87 4.23 -11.15
C SER A 214 -12.40 5.17 -10.06
N LEU A 215 -11.54 5.89 -9.34
CA LEU A 215 -11.98 6.98 -8.46
C LEU A 215 -12.50 8.20 -9.24
N LEU A 216 -12.12 8.33 -10.51
CA LEU A 216 -12.57 9.40 -11.41
C LEU A 216 -13.86 9.04 -12.15
N GLU A 217 -14.33 7.79 -12.07
CA GLU A 217 -15.57 7.37 -12.73
C GLU A 217 -16.76 8.19 -12.22
N GLY A 218 -17.53 8.76 -13.16
CA GLY A 218 -18.64 9.66 -12.86
C GLY A 218 -18.23 11.11 -12.60
N ILE A 219 -16.93 11.44 -12.64
CA ILE A 219 -16.44 12.82 -12.68
C ILE A 219 -16.22 13.19 -14.14
N ASP A 220 -17.02 14.12 -14.65
CA ASP A 220 -16.87 14.64 -16.01
C ASP A 220 -15.48 15.29 -16.18
N THR A 221 -14.75 14.84 -17.20
CA THR A 221 -13.38 15.28 -17.49
C THR A 221 -13.31 16.69 -18.05
N ASP A 222 -14.41 17.19 -18.62
CA ASP A 222 -14.53 18.55 -19.18
C ASP A 222 -14.81 19.59 -18.10
N LEU A 223 -15.08 19.16 -16.87
CA LEU A 223 -15.23 20.05 -15.73
C LEU A 223 -13.94 20.80 -15.41
N ASP A 224 -14.11 22.03 -14.91
CA ASP A 224 -13.01 22.81 -14.40
C ASP A 224 -12.29 22.07 -13.25
N ARG A 225 -11.05 22.48 -12.98
CA ARG A 225 -10.20 21.82 -11.99
C ARG A 225 -10.84 21.77 -10.59
N LYS A 226 -11.56 22.81 -10.16
CA LYS A 226 -12.18 22.86 -8.83
C LYS A 226 -13.31 21.85 -8.73
N SER A 227 -14.15 21.76 -9.76
CA SER A 227 -15.25 20.80 -9.83
C SER A 227 -14.76 19.35 -9.82
N ARG A 228 -13.71 19.02 -10.59
CA ARG A 228 -13.09 17.68 -10.56
C ARG A 228 -12.51 17.31 -9.18
N ARG A 229 -11.84 18.27 -8.54
CA ARG A 229 -11.29 18.08 -7.18
C ARG A 229 -12.40 17.88 -6.15
N SER A 230 -13.49 18.63 -6.25
CA SER A 230 -14.67 18.42 -5.40
C SER A 230 -15.27 17.02 -5.58
N GLY A 231 -15.40 16.54 -6.83
CA GLY A 231 -15.85 15.17 -7.12
C GLY A 231 -14.97 14.11 -6.45
N LEU A 232 -13.64 14.26 -6.55
CA LEU A 232 -12.67 13.39 -5.88
C LEU A 232 -12.82 13.40 -4.35
N CYS A 233 -13.05 14.56 -3.74
CA CYS A 233 -13.32 14.64 -2.30
C CYS A 233 -14.57 13.86 -1.92
N HIS A 234 -15.66 14.00 -2.69
CA HIS A 234 -16.90 13.26 -2.42
C HIS A 234 -16.73 11.75 -2.61
N ALA A 235 -15.95 11.31 -3.60
CA ALA A 235 -15.65 9.90 -3.81
C ALA A 235 -14.85 9.29 -2.64
N ASN A 236 -13.81 9.97 -2.17
CA ASN A 236 -13.04 9.57 -0.99
C ASN A 236 -13.92 9.54 0.26
N LYS A 237 -14.71 10.58 0.48
CA LYS A 237 -15.66 10.70 1.59
C LYS A 237 -16.67 9.56 1.61
N ALA A 238 -17.27 9.23 0.46
CA ALA A 238 -18.20 8.12 0.33
C ALA A 238 -17.52 6.78 0.66
N ALA A 239 -16.33 6.53 0.12
CA ALA A 239 -15.58 5.30 0.39
C ALA A 239 -15.30 5.10 1.88
N VAL A 240 -14.93 6.19 2.57
CA VAL A 240 -14.62 6.20 4.00
C VAL A 240 -15.89 6.09 4.87
N ARG A 241 -17.07 6.48 4.38
CA ARG A 241 -18.33 6.39 5.14
C ARG A 241 -19.09 5.09 4.91
N ASP A 242 -18.96 4.49 3.74
CA ASP A 242 -19.56 3.20 3.37
C ASP A 242 -18.84 2.00 4.04
N ARG A 243 -17.99 2.25 5.05
CA ARG A 243 -17.36 1.21 5.87
C ARG A 243 -18.44 0.45 6.64
N ASN A 244 -18.96 -0.62 6.04
CA ASN A 244 -19.83 -1.56 6.74
C ASN A 244 -19.05 -2.12 7.94
N TYR A 245 -19.48 -1.80 9.17
CA TYR A 245 -18.94 -2.36 10.41
C TYR A 245 -19.40 -3.81 10.60
#